data_AF-A0AAD4E0Y3-F1
#
_entry.id   AF-A0AAD4E0Y3-F1
#
_cell.length_a   1.000
_cell.length_b   1.000
_cell.length_c   1.000
_cell.angle_alpha   90.00
_cell.angle_beta   90.00
_cell.angle_gamma   90.00
#
_symmetry.space_group_name_H-M   'P 1'
#
loop_
_entity.id
_entity.type
_entity.pdbx_description
1 polymer ?
#
loop_
_entity_poly.entity_id
_entity_poly.type
_entity_poly.pdbx_seq_one_letter_code
_entity_poly.pdbx_strand_id
1 'polypeptide(L)' 'LSQVLLYHGLFPTAPSQPRMAVSTDLLAFYRALFERSCNAIHALAPALKTHYARRGFLMTNTDVSFDVSGFQTITH' A
#
# COMPACT_ATOMS: atom_id res chain seq x y z
N LEU A 1 13.67 29.63 -24.98
CA LEU A 1 14.09 28.22 -25.16
C LEU A 1 13.05 27.22 -24.66
N SER A 2 12.59 27.31 -23.41
CA SER A 2 11.56 26.43 -22.83
C SER A 2 10.21 26.40 -23.59
N GLN A 3 9.78 27.53 -24.17
CA GLN A 3 8.50 27.63 -24.89
C GLN A 3 8.49 26.87 -26.24
N VAL A 4 9.64 26.75 -26.91
CA VAL A 4 9.77 26.04 -28.18
C VAL A 4 9.61 24.53 -27.95
N LEU A 5 10.17 24.01 -26.86
CA LEU A 5 10.09 22.59 -26.51
C LEU A 5 8.67 22.16 -26.11
N LEU A 6 7.91 23.07 -25.46
CA LEU A 6 6.49 22.86 -25.16
C LEU A 6 5.63 22.88 -26.43
N TYR A 7 5.90 23.79 -27.37
CA TYR A 7 5.18 23.88 -28.65
C TYR A 7 5.36 22.61 -29.51
N HIS A 8 6.55 22.00 -29.46
CA HIS A 8 6.83 20.74 -30.17
C HIS A 8 6.38 19.48 -29.40
N GLY A 9 5.73 19.61 -28.25
CA GLY A 9 5.25 18.46 -27.47
C GLY A 9 6.36 17.60 -26.87
N LEU A 10 7.59 18.12 -26.79
CA LEU A 10 8.76 17.41 -26.26
C LEU A 10 8.78 17.37 -24.73
N PHE A 11 7.88 18.12 -24.08
CA PHE A 11 7.58 17.99 -22.67
C PHE A 11 6.06 17.84 -22.50
N PRO A 12 5.59 16.88 -21.68
CA PRO A 12 4.18 16.79 -21.34
C PRO A 12 3.76 18.08 -20.63
N THR A 13 2.99 18.92 -21.33
CA THR A 13 2.36 20.08 -20.72
C THR A 13 1.35 19.56 -19.68
N ALA A 14 1.43 20.07 -18.45
CA ALA A 14 0.45 19.73 -17.42
C ALA A 14 -0.96 19.98 -17.97
N PRO A 15 -1.91 19.04 -17.78
CA PRO A 15 -3.26 19.20 -18.32
C PRO A 15 -3.88 20.47 -17.74
N SER A 16 -4.45 21.31 -18.60
CA SER A 16 -5.08 22.58 -18.21
C SER A 16 -6.28 22.39 -17.27
N GLN A 17 -6.85 21.20 -17.23
CA GLN A 17 -7.90 20.80 -16.31
C GLN A 17 -7.70 19.35 -15.85
N PRO A 18 -7.94 19.05 -14.56
CA PRO A 18 -7.97 17.67 -14.09
C PRO A 18 -9.09 16.91 -14.83
N ARG A 19 -8.72 15.94 -15.65
CA ARG A 19 -9.67 15.14 -16.47
C ARG A 19 -10.50 14.14 -15.65
N MET A 20 -10.23 14.00 -14.35
CA MET A 20 -10.95 13.10 -13.46
C MET A 20 -11.13 13.77 -12.11
N ALA A 21 -12.38 14.11 -11.78
CA ALA A 21 -12.77 14.43 -10.41
C ALA A 21 -12.92 13.11 -9.66
N VAL A 22 -11.94 12.76 -8.83
CA VAL A 22 -12.02 11.61 -7.93
C VAL A 22 -12.65 12.08 -6.63
N SER A 23 -13.67 11.37 -6.15
CA SER A 23 -14.26 11.65 -4.83
C SER A 23 -13.20 11.43 -3.74
N THR A 24 -12.92 12.48 -2.97
CA THR A 24 -12.01 12.43 -1.82
C THR A 24 -12.51 11.46 -0.75
N ASP A 25 -13.82 11.37 -0.57
CA ASP A 25 -14.45 10.47 0.40
C ASP A 25 -14.28 9.00 -0.01
N LEU A 26 -14.40 8.71 -1.31
CA LEU A 26 -14.14 7.37 -1.85
C LEU A 26 -12.68 6.96 -1.64
N LEU A 27 -11.74 7.89 -1.87
CA LEU A 27 -10.32 7.62 -1.67
C LEU A 27 -10.00 7.40 -0.19
N ALA A 28 -10.58 8.20 0.70
CA ALA A 28 -10.44 8.04 2.15
C ALA A 28 -11.01 6.69 2.62
N PHE A 29 -12.18 6.30 2.11
CA PHE A 29 -12.77 4.98 2.37
C PHE A 29 -11.87 3.85 1.90
N TYR A 30 -11.36 3.90 0.67
CA TYR A 30 -10.48 2.87 0.13
C TYR A 30 -9.18 2.75 0.94
N ARG A 31 -8.61 3.90 1.35
CA ARG A 31 -7.43 3.92 2.23
C ARG A 31 -7.70 3.22 3.56
N ALA A 32 -8.80 3.56 4.24
CA ALA A 32 -9.17 2.94 5.51
C ALA A 32 -9.45 1.44 5.36
N LEU A 33 -10.11 1.04 4.28
CA LEU A 33 -10.38 -0.36 3.96
C LEU A 33 -9.08 -1.14 3.73
N PHE A 34 -8.16 -0.56 2.95
CA PHE A 34 -6.88 -1.18 2.64
C PHE A 34 -6.01 -1.33 3.88
N GLU A 35 -5.93 -0.31 4.73
CA GLU A 35 -5.20 -0.38 5.99
C GLU A 35 -5.76 -1.47 6.91
N ARG A 36 -7.08 -1.55 7.05
CA ARG A 36 -7.72 -2.60 7.86
C ARG A 36 -7.53 -4.00 7.29
N SER A 37 -7.62 -4.18 5.98
CA SER A 37 -7.43 -5.48 5.34
C SER A 37 -5.97 -5.95 5.43
N CYS A 38 -5.01 -5.05 5.21
CA CYS A 38 -3.59 -5.35 5.40
C CYS A 38 -3.27 -5.73 6.83
N ASN A 39 -3.83 -5.03 7.82
CA ASN A 39 -3.64 -5.36 9.23
C ASN A 39 -4.23 -6.74 9.57
N ALA A 40 -5.39 -7.09 9.02
CA ALA A 40 -5.99 -8.41 9.21
C ALA A 40 -5.12 -9.53 8.59
N ILE A 41 -4.60 -9.34 7.38
CA ILE A 41 -3.69 -10.30 6.74
C ILE A 41 -2.38 -10.43 7.52
N HIS A 42 -1.80 -9.31 7.96
CA HIS A 42 -0.61 -9.31 8.81
C HIS A 42 -0.83 -9.98 10.16
N ALA A 43 -2.03 -9.91 10.74
CA ALA A 43 -2.37 -10.64 11.96
C ALA A 43 -2.63 -12.13 11.70
N LEU A 44 -3.21 -12.46 10.53
CA LEU A 44 -3.50 -13.82 10.14
C LEU A 44 -2.22 -14.62 9.86
N ALA A 45 -1.22 -14.03 9.20
CA ALA A 45 0.04 -14.70 8.88
C ALA A 45 0.76 -15.34 10.09
N PRO A 46 1.03 -14.62 11.21
CA PRO A 46 1.63 -15.22 12.39
C PRO A 46 0.68 -16.18 13.10
N ALA A 47 -0.64 -15.91 13.12
CA ALA A 47 -1.62 -16.83 13.70
C ALA A 47 -1.61 -18.19 12.98
N LEU A 48 -1.55 -18.18 11.65
CA LEU A 48 -1.42 -19.40 10.84
C LEU A 48 -0.07 -20.08 11.07
N LYS A 49 1.03 -19.32 11.13
CA LYS A 49 2.36 -19.85 11.46
C LYS A 49 2.34 -20.60 12.79
N THR A 50 1.77 -20.00 13.84
CA THR A 50 1.63 -20.65 15.15
C THR A 50 0.68 -21.85 15.08
N HIS A 51 -0.44 -21.75 14.37
CA HIS A 51 -1.41 -22.83 14.21
C HIS A 51 -0.79 -24.08 13.57
N TYR A 52 -0.05 -23.90 12.48
CA TYR A 52 0.60 -25.00 11.76
C TYR A 52 1.83 -25.54 12.48
N ALA A 53 2.62 -24.68 13.14
CA ALA A 53 3.76 -25.12 13.97
C ALA A 53 3.30 -26.04 15.11
N ARG A 54 2.16 -25.74 15.76
CA ARG A 54 1.58 -26.60 16.81
C ARG A 54 1.18 -27.99 16.29
N ARG A 55 0.93 -28.14 14.99
CA ARG A 55 0.58 -29.41 14.35
C ARG A 55 1.79 -30.15 13.77
N GLY A 56 3.01 -29.66 14.01
CA GLY A 56 4.25 -30.28 13.55
C GLY A 56 4.66 -29.91 12.12
N PHE A 57 3.97 -28.95 11.48
CA PHE A 57 4.33 -28.50 10.15
C PHE A 57 5.36 -27.37 10.23
N LEU A 58 6.48 -27.52 9.53
CA LEU A 58 7.53 -26.51 9.39
C LEU A 58 7.25 -25.65 8.15
N MET A 59 7.29 -24.32 8.33
CA MET A 59 7.13 -23.36 7.25
C MET A 59 8.43 -23.30 6.44
N THR A 60 8.39 -23.68 5.16
CA THR A 60 9.58 -23.88 4.32
C THR A 60 10.16 -22.62 3.69
N ASN A 61 9.47 -21.48 3.79
CA ASN A 61 9.96 -20.17 3.33
C ASN A 61 10.03 -19.21 4.52
N THR A 62 11.23 -18.98 5.03
CA THR A 62 11.53 -18.05 6.13
C THR A 62 11.88 -16.64 5.65
N ASP A 63 11.97 -16.42 4.33
CA ASP A 63 12.58 -15.23 3.73
C ASP A 63 11.69 -13.97 3.74
N VAL A 64 10.48 -14.05 4.29
CA VAL A 64 9.66 -12.87 4.56
C VAL A 64 9.47 -12.74 6.06
N SER A 65 10.51 -12.26 6.72
CA SER A 65 10.40 -11.67 8.05
C SER A 65 9.56 -10.40 7.94
N PHE A 66 8.24 -10.54 8.11
CA PHE A 66 7.36 -9.42 8.42
C PHE A 66 7.73 -8.94 9.82
N ASP A 67 8.71 -8.05 9.90
CA ASP A 67 9.02 -7.35 11.13
C ASP A 67 7.86 -6.40 11.45
N VAL A 68 7.05 -6.80 12.42
CA VAL A 68 5.88 -6.06 12.92
C VAL A 68 6.30 -4.87 13.79
N SER A 69 7.59 -4.66 14.02
CA SER A 69 8.11 -3.60 14.90
C SER A 69 7.89 -2.17 14.35
N GLY A 70 7.54 -2.01 13.07
CA GLY A 70 7.41 -0.69 12.43
C GLY A 70 6.02 -0.04 12.41
N PHE A 71 4.94 -0.74 12.77
CA PHE A 71 3.56 -0.21 12.63
C PHE A 71 2.90 0.27 13.92
N GLN A 72 3.58 0.12 15.07
CA GLN A 72 3.20 0.79 16.32
C GLN A 72 4.11 1.99 16.54
N THR A 73 3.85 3.14 15.91
CA THR A 73 4.10 4.49 16.47
C THR A 73 3.62 5.52 15.44
N ILE A 74 2.31 5.80 15.36
CA ILE A 74 1.78 7.18 15.23
C ILE A 74 0.45 7.24 15.99
N THR A 75 0.55 7.21 17.31
CA THR A 75 -0.49 7.72 18.21
C THR A 75 0.22 8.47 19.34
N HIS A 76 0.49 9.75 19.11
CA HIS A 76 0.38 10.80 20.12
C HIS A 76 0.36 12.18 19.45
#